data_AF-A0A7Y1Z061-F1
#
_entry.id   AF-A0A7Y1Z061-F1
#
_cell.length_a   1.000
_cell.length_b   1.000
_cell.length_c   1.000
_cell.angle_alpha   90.00
_cell.angle_beta   90.00
_cell.angle_gamma   90.00
#
_symmetry.space_group_name_H-M   'P 1'
#
loop_
_entity.id
_entity.type
_entity.pdbx_description
1 polymer ?
#
loop_
_entity_poly.entity_id
_entity_poly.type
_entity_poly.pdbx_seq_one_letter_code
_entity_poly.pdbx_strand_id
1 'polypeptide(L)'
;MDNDAKTQPSIGSATSPPDDKPGKREILVAKISAPSAEGWRCFCEQNGISLTAMLEIVCRDLGDGTLPASQEGLDQLVVSAREVDRARRSRSRRK
;
A
#
# COMPACT_ATOMS: atom_id res chain seq x y z
N MET A 1 16.53 62.38 3.08
CA MET A 1 17.42 61.37 2.49
C MET A 1 16.83 60.03 2.82
N ASP A 2 15.98 59.62 1.90
CA ASP A 2 15.18 58.41 1.86
C ASP A 2 16.09 57.19 1.72
N ASN A 3 15.84 56.13 2.49
CA ASN A 3 16.26 54.81 2.08
C ASN A 3 15.28 53.75 2.61
N ASP A 4 14.40 53.37 1.70
CA ASP A 4 13.35 52.37 1.80
C ASP A 4 14.00 50.97 1.72
N ALA A 5 14.25 50.34 2.87
CA ALA A 5 14.77 48.97 2.91
C ALA A 5 13.60 47.97 2.86
N LYS A 6 13.19 47.70 1.62
CA LYS A 6 12.21 46.70 1.22
C LYS A 6 12.89 45.32 1.17
N THR A 7 12.61 44.40 2.10
CA THR A 7 12.91 42.98 1.89
C THR A 7 11.79 42.07 2.38
N GLN A 8 11.35 41.26 1.43
CA GLN A 8 10.17 40.41 1.36
C GLN A 8 10.24 39.12 2.20
N PRO A 9 9.09 38.42 2.36
CA PRO A 9 8.93 37.23 3.20
C PRO A 9 9.76 36.03 2.74
N SER A 10 10.32 35.30 3.71
CA SER A 10 10.87 33.95 3.51
C SER A 10 9.76 32.99 3.07
N ILE A 11 9.67 32.87 1.75
CA ILE A 11 9.00 31.83 0.99
C ILE A 11 9.25 30.45 1.61
N GLY A 12 8.15 29.74 1.82
CA GLY A 12 8.11 28.44 2.46
C GLY A 12 9.00 27.41 1.79
N SER A 13 9.51 26.50 2.62
CA SER A 13 10.07 25.24 2.19
C SER A 13 9.07 24.54 1.28
N ALA A 14 9.28 24.67 -0.03
CA ALA A 14 8.69 23.79 -1.01
C ALA A 14 9.32 22.42 -0.78
N THR A 15 8.76 21.65 0.15
CA THR A 15 8.92 20.21 0.20
C THR A 15 8.47 19.71 -1.15
N SER A 16 9.44 19.44 -2.02
CA SER A 16 9.17 18.85 -3.33
C SER A 16 8.33 17.60 -3.07
N PRO A 17 7.15 17.45 -3.72
CA PRO A 17 6.43 16.19 -3.61
C PRO A 17 7.39 15.08 -4.05
N PRO A 18 7.39 13.92 -3.37
CA PRO A 18 8.19 12.80 -3.83
C PRO A 18 7.87 12.59 -5.31
N ASP A 19 8.93 12.57 -6.10
CA ASP A 19 8.91 12.37 -7.54
C ASP A 19 8.26 11.00 -7.79
N ASP A 20 6.93 10.97 -7.86
CA ASP A 20 6.07 9.82 -8.12
C ASP A 20 6.20 9.48 -9.62
N LYS A 21 7.44 9.25 -10.07
CA LYS A 21 7.69 8.55 -11.32
C LYS A 21 6.89 7.27 -11.23
N PRO A 22 6.04 6.94 -12.22
CA PRO A 22 5.26 5.71 -12.19
C PRO A 22 6.23 4.54 -12.09
N GLY A 23 6.42 4.05 -10.87
CA GLY A 23 7.41 3.04 -10.54
C GLY A 23 7.22 1.86 -11.46
N LYS A 24 8.33 1.33 -11.97
CA LYS A 24 8.35 0.11 -12.79
C LYS A 24 7.53 -0.94 -12.05
N ARG A 25 6.38 -1.32 -12.61
CA ARG A 25 5.50 -2.31 -11.98
C ARG A 25 6.20 -3.66 -12.01
N GLU A 26 6.54 -4.17 -10.84
CA GLU A 26 7.01 -5.53 -10.69
C GLU A 26 5.82 -6.48 -10.64
N ILE A 27 5.90 -7.57 -11.41
CA ILE A 27 4.90 -8.62 -11.40
C ILE A 27 5.36 -9.64 -10.37
N LEU A 28 4.61 -9.73 -9.27
CA LEU A 28 4.81 -10.77 -8.26
C LEU A 28 4.00 -12.00 -8.64
N VAL A 29 4.66 -13.16 -8.64
CA VAL A 29 4.01 -14.46 -8.87
C VAL A 29 4.11 -15.27 -7.58
N ALA A 30 2.97 -15.51 -6.94
CA ALA A 30 2.86 -16.36 -5.77
C ALA A 30 2.03 -17.61 -6.10
N LYS A 31 2.44 -18.77 -5.58
CA LYS A 31 1.68 -20.02 -5.66
C LYS A 31 1.17 -20.37 -4.26
N ILE A 32 -0.14 -20.54 -4.14
CA ILE A 32 -0.76 -21.07 -2.94
C ILE A 32 -0.87 -22.59 -3.12
N SER A 33 -0.44 -23.35 -2.12
CA SER A 33 -0.60 -24.80 -2.13
C SER A 33 -2.08 -25.16 -2.18
N ALA A 34 -2.43 -26.25 -2.87
CA ALA A 34 -3.82 -26.70 -2.99
C ALA A 34 -4.52 -26.89 -1.63
N PRO A 35 -3.87 -27.49 -0.60
CA PRO A 35 -4.51 -27.65 0.72
C PRO A 35 -4.83 -26.33 1.42
N SER A 36 -4.07 -25.27 1.17
CA SER A 36 -4.27 -23.96 1.81
C SER A 36 -5.16 -23.01 1.01
N ALA A 37 -5.42 -23.32 -0.27
CA ALA A 37 -6.13 -22.43 -1.18
C ALA A 37 -7.55 -22.09 -0.69
N GLU A 38 -8.28 -23.06 -0.17
CA GLU A 38 -9.63 -22.83 0.37
C GLU A 38 -9.60 -21.95 1.62
N GLY A 39 -8.68 -22.21 2.55
CA GLY A 39 -8.51 -21.38 3.75
C GLY A 39 -8.22 -19.92 3.42
N TRP A 40 -7.30 -19.67 2.48
CA TRP A 40 -7.00 -18.31 2.03
C TRP A 40 -8.19 -17.63 1.34
N ARG A 41 -8.97 -18.36 0.55
CA ARG A 41 -10.19 -17.82 -0.07
C ARG A 41 -11.23 -17.45 0.98
N CYS A 42 -11.57 -18.37 1.88
CA CYS A 42 -12.52 -18.14 2.96
C CYS A 42 -12.10 -16.95 3.83
N PHE A 43 -10.82 -16.87 4.21
CA PHE A 43 -10.29 -15.75 4.99
C PHE A 43 -10.47 -14.40 4.28
N CYS A 44 -10.13 -14.34 2.99
CA CYS A 44 -10.27 -13.12 2.20
C CYS A 44 -11.73 -12.72 2.02
N GLU A 45 -12.62 -13.67 1.76
CA GLU A 45 -14.06 -13.46 1.61
C GLU A 45 -14.70 -12.93 2.90
N GLN A 46 -14.42 -13.56 4.05
CA GLN A 46 -14.90 -13.10 5.36
C GLN A 46 -14.46 -11.67 5.68
N ASN A 47 -13.28 -11.27 5.21
CA ASN A 47 -12.74 -9.94 5.42
C ASN A 47 -13.08 -8.93 4.31
N GLY A 48 -13.76 -9.36 3.24
CA GLY A 48 -14.14 -8.50 2.12
C GLY A 48 -12.95 -8.02 1.27
N ILE A 49 -11.87 -8.79 1.21
CA ILE A 49 -10.60 -8.42 0.55
C ILE A 49 -10.39 -9.35 -0.64
N SER A 50 -9.79 -8.87 -1.74
CA SER A 50 -9.34 -9.78 -2.79
C SER A 50 -8.10 -10.55 -2.36
N LEU A 51 -8.03 -11.82 -2.75
CA LEU A 51 -6.85 -12.66 -2.54
C LEU A 51 -5.57 -12.04 -3.11
N THR A 52 -5.68 -11.30 -4.23
CA THR A 52 -4.51 -10.64 -4.83
C THR A 52 -4.01 -9.46 -4.00
N ALA A 53 -4.89 -8.67 -3.38
CA ALA A 53 -4.47 -7.58 -2.50
C ALA A 53 -3.82 -8.13 -1.22
N MET A 54 -4.36 -9.23 -0.69
CA MET A 54 -3.76 -9.96 0.44
C MET A 54 -2.35 -10.45 0.10
N LEU A 55 -2.17 -11.12 -1.03
CA LEU A 55 -0.85 -11.58 -1.48
C LEU A 55 0.13 -10.42 -1.72
N GLU A 56 -0.35 -9.27 -2.20
CA GLU A 56 0.51 -8.09 -2.41
C GLU A 56 1.11 -7.58 -1.09
N ILE A 57 0.33 -7.57 0.00
CA ILE A 57 0.82 -7.20 1.33
C ILE A 57 1.73 -8.29 1.90
N VAL A 58 1.25 -9.54 1.91
CA VAL A 58 2.02 -10.68 2.44
C VAL A 58 3.38 -10.80 1.75
N CYS A 59 3.45 -10.64 0.42
CA CYS A 59 4.71 -10.70 -0.32
C CYS A 59 5.61 -9.47 -0.11
N ARG A 60 5.06 -8.30 0.26
CA ARG A 60 5.88 -7.15 0.67
C ARG A 60 6.56 -7.43 2.01
N ASP A 61 5.81 -7.96 2.97
CA ASP A 61 6.31 -8.21 4.32
C ASP A 61 7.20 -9.46 4.40
N LEU A 62 6.98 -10.45 3.52
CA LEU A 62 7.84 -11.63 3.38
C LEU A 62 9.26 -11.32 2.91
N GLY A 63 9.52 -10.13 2.36
CA GLY A 63 10.89 -9.67 2.10
C GLY A 63 11.76 -9.72 3.36
N ASP A 64 11.14 -9.55 4.53
CA ASP A 64 11.78 -9.59 5.85
C ASP A 64 11.63 -10.96 6.56
N GLY A 65 11.11 -11.97 5.85
CA GLY A 65 11.17 -13.38 6.27
C GLY A 65 10.17 -13.85 7.32
N THR A 66 9.21 -13.01 7.75
CA THR A 66 8.23 -13.44 8.76
C THR A 66 6.86 -12.81 8.57
N LEU A 67 5.83 -13.65 8.54
CA LEU A 67 4.45 -13.21 8.70
C LEU A 67 4.18 -12.89 10.18
N PRO A 68 3.32 -11.90 10.48
CA PRO A 68 2.93 -11.62 11.85
C PRO A 68 2.24 -12.84 12.47
N ALA A 69 2.77 -13.31 13.60
CA ALA A 69 2.21 -14.41 14.37
C ALA A 69 1.15 -13.94 15.41
N SER A 70 1.11 -12.64 15.72
CA SER A 70 0.13 -12.07 16.64
C SER A 70 -1.17 -11.72 15.94
N GLN A 71 -2.30 -11.82 16.65
CA GLN A 71 -3.60 -11.41 16.13
C GLN A 71 -3.60 -9.94 15.70
N GLU A 72 -2.97 -9.06 16.48
CA GLU A 72 -2.84 -7.64 16.15
C GLU A 72 -2.10 -7.43 14.82
N GLY A 73 -1.04 -8.18 14.56
CA GLY A 73 -0.32 -8.09 13.30
C GLY A 73 -1.14 -8.62 12.12
N LEU A 74 -1.94 -9.68 12.32
CA LEU A 74 -2.90 -10.15 11.31
C LEU A 74 -3.98 -9.11 11.03
N ASP A 75 -4.49 -8.42 12.05
CA ASP A 75 -5.49 -7.36 11.89
C ASP A 75 -4.91 -6.18 11.10
N GLN A 76 -3.67 -5.77 11.37
CA GLN A 76 -2.98 -4.73 10.59
C GLN A 76 -2.76 -5.13 9.13
N LEU A 77 -2.48 -6.41 8.90
CA LEU A 77 -2.33 -6.97 7.56
C LEU A 77 -3.66 -6.91 6.78
N VAL A 78 -4.78 -7.26 7.43
CA VAL A 78 -6.13 -7.13 6.88
C VAL A 78 -6.47 -5.67 6.55
N VAL A 79 -6.14 -4.73 7.43
CA VAL A 79 -6.35 -3.29 7.18
C VAL A 79 -5.57 -2.84 5.95
N SER A 80 -4.28 -3.14 5.89
CA SER A 80 -3.40 -2.78 4.77
C SER A 80 -3.89 -3.38 3.45
N ALA A 81 -4.32 -4.64 3.46
CA ALA A 81 -4.82 -5.32 2.28
C ALA A 81 -6.16 -4.73 1.80
N ARG A 82 -7.03 -4.25 2.71
CA ARG A 82 -8.25 -3.52 2.34
C ARG A 82 -7.96 -2.20 1.63
N GLU A 83 -6.94 -1.47 2.09
CA GLU A 83 -6.55 -0.21 1.47
C GLU A 83 -6.06 -0.41 0.04
N VAL A 84 -5.18 -1.41 -0.16
CA VAL A 84 -4.72 -1.83 -1.49
C VAL A 84 -5.91 -2.22 -2.37
N ASP A 85 -6.82 -3.04 -1.86
CA ASP A 85 -7.98 -3.49 -2.64
C ASP A 85 -8.89 -2.31 -3.04
N ARG A 86 -9.15 -1.39 -2.10
CA ARG A 86 -9.96 -0.19 -2.35
C ARG A 86 -9.28 0.73 -3.39
N ALA A 87 -7.97 0.91 -3.29
CA ALA A 87 -7.19 1.69 -4.26
C ALA A 87 -7.19 1.05 -5.66
N ARG A 88 -7.17 -0.28 -5.75
CA ARG A 88 -7.31 -1.00 -7.03
C ARG A 88 -8.68 -0.81 -7.65
N ARG A 89 -9.75 -0.96 -6.86
CA ARG A 89 -11.13 -0.77 -7.33
C ARG A 89 -11.39 0.66 -7.78
N SER A 90 -10.86 1.67 -7.07
CA SER A 90 -11.04 3.07 -7.44
C SER A 90 -10.35 3.43 -8.76
N ARG A 91 -9.15 2.87 -9.01
CA ARG A 91 -8.44 3.01 -10.29
C ARG A 91 -9.17 2.31 -11.44
N SER A 92 -9.75 1.14 -11.19
CA SER A 92 -10.52 0.40 -12.21
C SER A 92 -11.78 1.14 -12.65
N ARG A 93 -12.34 2.02 -11.81
CA ARG A 93 -13.53 2.83 -12.14
C ARG A 93 -13.22 4.10 -12.92
N ARG A 94 -11.95 4.50 -13.02
CA ARG A 94 -11.50 5.71 -13.74
C ARG A 94 -11.02 5.41 -15.17
N LYS A 95 -11.19 4.17 -15.64
CA LYS A 95 -10.98 3.74 -17.03
C LYS A 95 -12.34 3.47 -17.66
#